data_AF-U6DCU8-F1
#
_entry.id   AF-U6DCU8-F1
#
_cell.length_a   1.000
_cell.length_b   1.000
_cell.length_c   1.000
_cell.angle_alpha   90.00
_cell.angle_beta   90.00
_cell.angle_gamma   90.00
#
_symmetry.space_group_name_H-M   'P 1'
#
loop_
_entity.id
_entity.type
_entity.pdbx_description
1 polymer ?
#
loop_
_entity_poly.entity_id
_entity_poly.type
_entity_poly.pdbx_seq_one_letter_code
_entity_poly.pdbx_strand_id
1 'polypeptide(L)'
;RAGSRRDRDRDFRRQLSIDTRPFRPASEGNPSDDPDPLPAHRQALGERLYPRVQAMQPAFASKITGMLLELSPAQLLLLLASEDSLRARVDEAMELIIAHGRENGADSILDLGLLDSSEKVQENRKRHGSSRSVVDMDLDDTDDGDDNAPLFYQPGKRGFYTPRPGKNTEARLNCFRNIGRILGLCLLQNELCPITLNRHVIKVLLGRKVNWHDFAFFDPVMYESLRQLILASQSSDADAVFSAMDLAFAIDLCKEEGGGQVELIPNGVNIPVTPQNVYEYVRKYAEHRMLVVAEQPLHAMRKGLLDVLPK
;
A
#
# COMPACT_ATOMS: atom_id res chain seq x y z
N ARG A 1 6.64 14.14 28.13
CA ARG A 1 5.96 15.01 27.12
C ARG A 1 6.76 15.09 25.78
N ALA A 2 7.40 14.00 25.34
CA ALA A 2 8.28 13.99 24.16
C ALA A 2 7.80 13.06 23.00
N GLY A 3 6.62 12.44 23.11
CA GLY A 3 6.10 11.48 22.13
C GLY A 3 5.42 12.09 20.88
N SER A 4 4.85 13.30 20.98
CA SER A 4 3.99 13.87 19.93
C SER A 4 4.73 14.43 18.69
N ARG A 5 6.06 14.58 18.75
CA ARG A 5 6.85 15.05 17.59
C ARG A 5 7.28 13.92 16.65
N ARG A 6 7.56 12.73 17.18
CA ARG A 6 8.03 11.58 16.38
C ARG A 6 6.94 10.90 15.57
N ASP A 7 5.69 10.89 16.05
CA ASP A 7 4.57 10.33 15.28
C ASP A 7 4.16 11.21 14.10
N ARG A 8 4.25 12.54 14.25
CA ARG A 8 4.02 13.47 13.13
C ARG A 8 5.02 13.24 12.01
N ASP A 9 6.31 13.14 12.32
CA ASP A 9 7.36 12.83 11.31
C ASP A 9 7.18 11.46 10.63
N ARG A 10 6.39 10.55 11.23
CA ARG A 10 6.19 9.18 10.75
C ARG A 10 5.03 9.06 9.76
N ASP A 11 3.98 9.86 9.94
CA ASP A 11 2.89 9.98 8.97
C ASP A 11 3.29 10.77 7.73
N PHE A 12 4.23 11.71 7.85
CA PHE A 12 4.82 12.43 6.70
C PHE A 12 5.48 11.50 5.66
N ARG A 13 5.94 10.30 6.04
CA ARG A 13 6.62 9.37 5.10
C ARG A 13 5.68 8.52 4.24
N ARG A 14 4.37 8.67 4.40
CA ARG A 14 3.36 7.90 3.64
C ARG A 14 2.61 8.76 2.62
N GLN A 15 2.67 10.08 2.76
CA GLN A 15 1.95 11.04 1.94
C GLN A 15 2.97 11.92 1.21
N LEU A 16 2.71 12.21 -0.06
CA LEU A 16 3.52 13.15 -0.83
C LEU A 16 3.38 14.54 -0.20
N SER A 17 4.47 15.10 0.31
CA SER A 17 4.46 16.43 0.93
C SER A 17 4.68 17.53 -0.12
N ILE A 18 3.83 18.55 -0.14
CA ILE A 18 4.01 19.66 -1.08
C ILE A 18 5.16 20.60 -0.70
N ASP A 19 5.59 20.56 0.57
CA ASP A 19 6.69 21.39 1.09
C ASP A 19 8.09 20.85 0.75
N THR A 20 8.14 19.74 0.00
CA THR A 20 9.37 19.11 -0.50
C THR A 20 10.20 20.05 -1.36
N ARG A 21 11.53 19.95 -1.24
CA ARG A 21 12.44 20.68 -2.14
C ARG A 21 12.38 20.07 -3.55
N PRO A 22 12.38 20.88 -4.63
CA PRO A 22 12.53 20.37 -5.98
C PRO A 22 13.87 19.63 -6.14
N PHE A 23 13.82 18.46 -6.77
CA PHE A 23 15.02 17.71 -7.13
C PHE A 23 15.74 18.36 -8.30
N ARG A 24 17.07 18.47 -8.21
CA ARG A 24 17.94 18.94 -9.30
C ARG A 24 18.95 17.84 -9.66
N PRO A 25 19.01 17.42 -10.94
CA PRO A 25 20.02 16.47 -11.40
C PRO A 25 21.41 17.12 -11.35
N ALA A 26 22.45 16.31 -11.08
CA ALA A 26 23.83 16.79 -10.94
C ALA A 26 24.39 17.46 -12.22
N SER A 27 23.77 17.22 -13.37
CA SER A 27 24.10 17.86 -14.65
C SER A 27 23.67 19.33 -14.77
N GLU A 28 22.75 19.80 -13.92
CA GLU A 28 22.13 21.14 -14.02
C GLU A 28 22.52 22.09 -12.85
N GLY A 29 23.28 21.62 -11.85
CA GLY A 29 23.57 22.37 -10.62
C GLY A 29 25.01 22.89 -10.52
N ASN A 30 25.16 24.19 -10.25
CA ASN A 30 26.44 24.76 -9.81
C ASN A 30 26.66 24.35 -8.34
N PRO A 31 27.81 23.75 -7.94
CA PRO A 31 28.01 23.10 -6.63
C PRO A 31 28.07 24.06 -5.42
N SER A 32 27.75 25.34 -5.60
CA SER A 32 27.98 26.42 -4.63
C SER A 32 26.72 26.93 -3.92
N ASP A 33 25.53 26.49 -4.31
CA ASP A 33 24.25 27.05 -3.81
C ASP A 33 23.47 26.14 -2.84
N ASP A 34 23.97 24.94 -2.51
CA ASP A 34 23.25 24.00 -1.64
C ASP A 34 23.88 23.87 -0.24
N PRO A 35 23.22 24.37 0.82
CA PRO A 35 23.77 24.35 2.18
C PRO A 35 23.67 22.99 2.89
N ASP A 36 23.00 21.99 2.32
CA ASP A 36 22.93 20.61 2.84
C ASP A 36 22.69 19.60 1.70
N PRO A 37 23.70 18.83 1.25
CA PRO A 37 23.54 17.88 0.16
C PRO A 37 22.62 16.71 0.54
N LEU A 38 21.72 16.34 -0.37
CA LEU A 38 20.92 15.11 -0.23
C LEU A 38 21.84 13.90 -0.05
N PRO A 39 21.47 12.92 0.80
CA PRO A 39 22.24 11.69 0.94
C PRO A 39 22.48 11.04 -0.43
N ALA A 40 23.71 10.57 -0.69
CA ALA A 40 24.13 10.08 -2.01
C ALA A 40 23.19 9.02 -2.62
N HIS A 41 22.56 8.18 -1.79
CA HIS A 41 21.59 7.17 -2.22
C HIS A 41 20.29 7.78 -2.77
N ARG A 42 19.78 8.87 -2.17
CA ARG A 42 18.60 9.58 -2.67
C ARG A 42 18.91 10.34 -3.95
N GLN A 43 20.11 10.91 -4.04
CA GLN A 43 20.56 11.58 -5.25
C GLN A 43 20.58 10.63 -6.45
N ALA A 44 21.17 9.43 -6.29
CA ALA A 44 21.23 8.43 -7.35
C ALA A 44 19.83 7.90 -7.78
N LEU A 45 18.90 7.74 -6.82
CA LEU A 45 17.52 7.37 -7.13
C LEU A 45 16.79 8.51 -7.87
N GLY A 46 17.03 9.75 -7.47
CA GLY A 46 16.49 10.94 -8.12
C GLY A 46 16.96 11.08 -9.56
N GLU A 47 18.24 10.83 -9.82
CA GLU A 47 18.80 10.87 -11.19
C GLU A 47 18.18 9.83 -12.12
N ARG A 48 17.73 8.69 -11.57
CA ARG A 48 17.04 7.64 -12.35
C ARG A 48 15.56 7.91 -12.54
N LEU A 49 14.91 8.57 -11.58
CA LEU A 49 13.49 8.90 -11.62
C LEU A 49 13.20 10.16 -12.45
N TYR A 50 14.04 11.18 -12.32
CA TYR A 50 13.87 12.48 -12.96
C TYR A 50 13.60 12.42 -14.47
N PRO A 51 14.41 11.73 -15.31
CA PRO A 51 14.14 11.68 -16.75
C PRO A 51 12.83 10.97 -17.09
N ARG A 52 12.39 10.01 -16.26
CA ARG A 52 11.11 9.32 -16.45
C ARG A 52 9.93 10.22 -16.08
N VAL A 53 10.03 10.94 -14.97
CA VAL A 53 9.03 11.95 -14.57
C VAL A 53 9.00 13.09 -15.59
N GLN A 54 10.15 13.54 -16.08
CA GLN A 54 10.27 14.60 -17.09
C GLN A 54 9.64 14.21 -18.43
N ALA A 55 9.75 12.94 -18.84
CA ALA A 55 9.06 12.44 -20.03
C ALA A 55 7.52 12.48 -19.91
N MET A 56 7.01 12.39 -18.68
CA MET A 56 5.58 12.43 -18.40
C MET A 56 5.06 13.85 -18.18
N GLN A 57 5.74 14.63 -17.33
CA GLN A 57 5.35 15.98 -16.95
C GLN A 57 6.58 16.91 -16.90
N PRO A 58 6.99 17.49 -18.04
CA PRO A 58 8.20 18.31 -18.14
C PRO A 58 8.18 19.55 -17.24
N ALA A 59 7.02 20.21 -17.11
CA ALA A 59 6.89 21.49 -16.41
C ALA A 59 7.09 21.39 -14.88
N PHE A 60 6.78 20.23 -14.29
CA PHE A 60 6.82 20.02 -12.84
C PHE A 60 7.79 18.91 -12.43
N ALA A 61 8.63 18.42 -13.35
CA ALA A 61 9.50 17.27 -13.16
C ALA A 61 10.39 17.38 -11.90
N SER A 62 10.99 18.55 -11.67
CA SER A 62 11.83 18.82 -10.50
C SER A 62 11.04 18.74 -9.19
N LYS A 63 9.84 19.33 -9.14
CA LYS A 63 9.00 19.34 -7.94
C LYS A 63 8.45 17.94 -7.64
N ILE A 64 7.90 17.28 -8.65
CA ILE A 64 7.33 15.93 -8.52
C ILE A 64 8.43 14.93 -8.12
N THR A 65 9.60 14.97 -8.75
CA THR A 65 10.71 14.07 -8.38
C THR A 65 11.17 14.32 -6.93
N GLY A 66 11.18 15.57 -6.47
CA GLY A 66 11.43 15.91 -5.07
C GLY A 66 10.40 15.29 -4.12
N MET A 67 9.10 15.37 -4.47
CA MET A 67 8.02 14.74 -3.70
C MET A 67 8.15 13.21 -3.64
N LEU A 68 8.49 12.58 -4.76
CA LEU A 68 8.66 11.13 -4.83
C LEU A 68 9.83 10.64 -3.98
N LEU A 69 10.93 11.39 -3.90
CA LEU A 69 12.13 10.99 -3.14
C LEU A 69 11.95 10.98 -1.61
N GLU A 70 10.85 11.54 -1.10
CA GLU A 70 10.46 11.41 0.30
C GLU A 70 9.76 10.09 0.64
N LEU A 71 9.34 9.34 -0.39
CA LEU A 71 8.76 8.02 -0.22
C LEU A 71 9.77 7.02 0.34
N SER A 72 9.25 5.95 0.94
CA SER A 72 10.09 4.86 1.45
C SER A 72 10.92 4.22 0.31
N PRO A 73 12.12 3.68 0.60
CA PRO A 73 12.95 3.02 -0.40
C PRO A 73 12.22 1.90 -1.17
N ALA A 74 11.37 1.13 -0.48
CA ALA A 74 10.56 0.09 -1.10
C ALA A 74 9.56 0.65 -2.14
N GLN A 75 8.97 1.81 -1.86
CA GLN A 75 8.08 2.49 -2.81
C GLN A 75 8.86 3.11 -3.97
N LEU A 76 10.03 3.68 -3.74
CA LEU A 76 10.89 4.21 -4.81
C LEU A 76 11.31 3.11 -5.80
N LEU A 77 11.58 1.90 -5.30
CA LEU A 77 11.86 0.73 -6.14
C LEU A 77 10.63 0.28 -6.94
N LEU A 78 9.44 0.32 -6.33
CA LEU A 78 8.18 0.04 -7.03
C LEU A 78 8.01 0.98 -8.24
N LEU A 79 8.27 2.28 -8.04
CA LEU A 79 8.18 3.28 -9.12
C LEU A 79 9.24 3.08 -10.22
N LEU A 80 10.42 2.59 -9.86
CA LEU A 80 11.45 2.25 -10.85
C LEU A 80 11.14 0.95 -11.60
N ALA A 81 10.40 0.02 -10.99
CA ALA A 81 10.08 -1.29 -11.55
C ALA A 81 8.81 -1.28 -12.43
N SER A 82 7.84 -0.42 -12.14
CA SER A 82 6.58 -0.33 -12.89
C SER A 82 6.30 1.10 -13.33
N GLU A 83 6.28 1.30 -14.64
CA GLU A 83 5.94 2.60 -15.24
C GLU A 83 4.50 3.02 -14.86
N ASP A 84 3.55 2.09 -14.82
CA ASP A 84 2.16 2.38 -14.43
C ASP A 84 2.05 2.83 -12.97
N SER A 85 2.86 2.27 -12.07
CA SER A 85 2.93 2.72 -10.68
C SER A 85 3.54 4.12 -10.56
N LEU A 86 4.56 4.41 -11.39
CA LEU A 86 5.15 5.75 -11.49
C LEU A 86 4.11 6.74 -12.01
N ARG A 87 3.34 6.38 -13.03
CA ARG A 87 2.25 7.23 -13.56
C ARG A 87 1.25 7.59 -12.49
N ALA A 88 0.72 6.60 -11.78
CA ALA A 88 -0.26 6.82 -10.72
C ALA A 88 0.24 7.76 -9.61
N ARG A 89 1.52 7.65 -9.22
CA ARG A 89 2.12 8.55 -8.22
C ARG A 89 2.45 9.94 -8.75
N VAL A 90 2.82 10.05 -10.02
CA VAL A 90 3.02 11.34 -10.70
C VAL A 90 1.69 12.09 -10.82
N ASP A 91 0.61 11.39 -11.13
CA ASP A 91 -0.75 11.95 -11.17
C ASP A 91 -1.20 12.42 -9.77
N GLU A 92 -0.98 11.61 -8.73
CA GLU A 92 -1.24 11.98 -7.32
C GLU A 92 -0.46 13.24 -6.92
N ALA A 93 0.83 13.32 -7.27
CA ALA A 93 1.65 14.50 -7.01
C ALA A 93 1.15 15.75 -7.76
N MET A 94 0.69 15.57 -9.00
CA MET A 94 0.15 16.65 -9.83
C MET A 94 -1.16 17.20 -9.26
N GLU A 95 -2.07 16.32 -8.81
CA GLU A 95 -3.32 16.73 -8.15
C GLU A 95 -3.06 17.56 -6.90
N LEU A 96 -2.06 17.17 -6.09
CA LEU A 96 -1.65 17.93 -4.90
C LEU A 96 -1.09 19.30 -5.27
N ILE A 97 -0.27 19.40 -6.31
CA ILE A 97 0.27 20.68 -6.81
C ILE A 97 -0.87 21.60 -7.29
N ILE A 98 -1.84 21.06 -8.02
CA ILE A 98 -3.00 21.82 -8.52
C ILE A 98 -3.91 22.27 -7.36
N ALA A 99 -4.20 21.38 -6.41
CA ALA A 99 -5.04 21.68 -5.26
C ALA A 99 -4.43 22.81 -4.41
N HIS A 100 -3.13 22.75 -4.16
CA HIS A 100 -2.42 23.77 -3.40
C HIS A 100 -2.25 25.09 -4.15
N GLY A 101 -2.11 25.04 -5.50
CA GLY A 101 -2.14 26.23 -6.35
C GLY A 101 -3.47 26.99 -6.30
N ARG A 102 -4.59 26.26 -6.09
CA ARG A 102 -5.92 26.86 -5.92
C ARG A 102 -6.15 27.47 -4.53
N GLU A 103 -5.57 26.89 -3.48
CA GLU A 103 -5.68 27.40 -2.11
C GLU A 103 -4.79 28.62 -1.83
N ASN A 104 -3.63 28.73 -2.50
CA ASN A 104 -2.66 29.81 -2.25
C ASN A 104 -2.84 31.06 -3.14
N GLY A 105 -3.87 31.13 -3.99
CA GLY A 105 -4.16 32.33 -4.78
C GLY A 105 -3.00 32.82 -5.66
N ALA A 106 -2.10 31.93 -6.08
CA ALA A 106 -1.01 32.26 -7.00
C ALA A 106 -1.54 32.16 -8.43
N ASP A 107 -1.92 33.32 -8.96
CA ASP A 107 -2.56 33.56 -10.27
C ASP A 107 -1.62 33.32 -11.48
N SER A 108 -0.85 32.22 -11.49
CA SER A 108 0.15 31.98 -12.54
C SER A 108 0.43 30.49 -12.80
N ILE A 109 -0.60 29.68 -13.05
CA ILE A 109 -0.47 28.38 -13.77
C ILE A 109 -1.75 28.01 -14.55
N LEU A 110 -2.66 28.95 -14.79
CA LEU A 110 -3.75 28.78 -15.77
C LEU A 110 -3.29 29.27 -17.16
N ASP A 111 -2.31 28.59 -17.76
CA ASP A 111 -2.07 28.69 -19.21
C ASP A 111 -1.37 27.44 -19.76
N LEU A 112 -2.03 26.28 -19.65
CA LEU A 112 -1.78 25.16 -20.56
C LEU A 112 -3.08 24.34 -20.69
N GLY A 113 -3.87 24.69 -21.69
CA GLY A 113 -5.27 24.30 -21.83
C GLY A 113 -5.52 22.80 -22.03
N LEU A 114 -6.06 22.15 -20.98
CA LEU A 114 -6.52 20.75 -21.02
C LEU A 114 -7.91 20.56 -20.37
N LEU A 115 -8.77 21.58 -20.46
CA LEU A 115 -10.21 21.43 -20.20
C LEU A 115 -10.98 21.58 -21.51
N ASP A 116 -11.08 20.50 -22.26
CA ASP A 116 -12.30 20.26 -23.03
C ASP A 116 -12.52 18.76 -23.22
N SER A 117 -13.41 18.19 -22.42
CA SER A 117 -14.44 17.24 -22.89
C SER A 117 -15.23 16.67 -21.72
N SER A 118 -16.55 16.73 -21.90
CA SER A 118 -17.59 16.02 -21.14
C SER A 118 -18.16 16.71 -19.89
N GLU A 119 -18.77 17.87 -20.12
CA GLU A 119 -20.11 18.11 -19.57
C GLU A 119 -21.11 17.11 -20.17
N LYS A 120 -21.93 16.52 -19.27
CA LYS A 120 -23.38 16.23 -19.38
C LYS A 120 -23.67 14.89 -18.71
N VAL A 121 -24.40 14.90 -17.59
CA VAL A 121 -25.75 14.34 -17.44
C VAL A 121 -26.32 14.73 -16.07
N GLN A 122 -27.26 15.67 -16.12
CA GLN A 122 -28.50 15.81 -15.34
C GLN A 122 -28.48 15.59 -13.82
N GLU A 123 -28.42 16.71 -13.10
CA GLU A 123 -29.19 16.91 -11.89
C GLU A 123 -30.70 16.94 -12.21
N ASN A 124 -31.46 16.01 -11.65
CA ASN A 124 -32.85 16.31 -11.29
C ASN A 124 -33.34 15.32 -10.21
N ARG A 125 -33.38 15.77 -8.95
CA ARG A 125 -34.49 15.51 -7.99
C ARG A 125 -34.24 16.21 -6.65
N LYS A 126 -34.96 17.31 -6.44
CA LYS A 126 -35.21 17.93 -5.13
C LYS A 126 -36.34 17.22 -4.38
N ARG A 127 -36.34 17.43 -3.05
CA ARG A 127 -37.39 17.28 -2.01
C ARG A 127 -37.31 15.95 -1.22
N HIS A 128 -37.39 15.88 0.11
CA HIS A 128 -37.92 16.78 1.17
C HIS A 128 -37.50 16.27 2.58
N GLY A 129 -37.55 17.16 3.60
CA GLY A 129 -37.75 16.81 5.04
C GLY A 129 -36.48 16.84 5.92
N SER A 130 -36.15 17.95 6.60
CA SER A 130 -36.71 18.47 7.86
C SER A 130 -36.37 17.65 9.11
N SER A 131 -35.32 18.11 9.79
CA SER A 131 -35.06 18.19 11.24
C SER A 131 -35.74 17.22 12.20
N ARG A 132 -34.93 16.48 12.96
CA ARG A 132 -35.15 16.30 14.39
C ARG A 132 -33.86 15.93 15.14
N SER A 133 -33.57 16.74 16.14
CA SER A 133 -32.49 16.60 17.11
C SER A 133 -32.63 15.34 17.95
N VAL A 134 -31.51 14.66 18.21
CA VAL A 134 -31.36 13.77 19.36
C VAL A 134 -29.93 13.90 19.89
N VAL A 135 -29.88 14.50 21.09
CA VAL A 135 -28.92 14.29 22.18
C VAL A 135 -27.46 13.97 21.82
N ASP A 136 -26.63 14.98 22.04
CA ASP A 136 -25.22 14.91 22.37
C ASP A 136 -25.05 13.94 23.57
N MET A 137 -24.67 12.69 23.27
CA MET A 137 -23.99 11.86 24.25
C MET A 137 -22.51 12.01 23.92
N ASP A 138 -21.76 12.56 24.88
CA ASP A 138 -20.31 12.45 24.95
C ASP A 138 -19.93 10.96 24.84
N LEU A 139 -19.69 10.51 23.61
CA LEU A 139 -19.03 9.25 23.35
C LEU A 139 -17.56 9.54 23.61
N ASP A 140 -17.03 8.94 24.67
CA ASP A 140 -15.61 8.66 24.78
C ASP A 140 -15.08 8.31 23.38
N ASP A 141 -14.17 9.11 22.86
CA ASP A 141 -13.34 8.82 21.68
C ASP A 141 -12.46 7.60 21.98
N THR A 142 -13.09 6.44 22.19
CA THR A 142 -12.45 5.16 22.04
C THR A 142 -12.29 4.95 20.55
N ASP A 143 -11.04 4.97 20.13
CA ASP A 143 -10.40 4.55 18.89
C ASP A 143 -11.07 3.37 18.12
N ASP A 144 -12.37 3.39 17.86
CA ASP A 144 -13.16 2.32 17.23
C ASP A 144 -13.09 2.36 15.69
N GLY A 145 -12.21 3.20 15.14
CA GLY A 145 -12.08 3.42 13.69
C GLY A 145 -11.70 2.16 12.91
N ASP A 146 -10.94 1.23 13.50
CA ASP A 146 -10.46 0.04 12.80
C ASP A 146 -11.47 -1.10 12.73
N ASP A 147 -12.38 -1.22 13.70
CA ASP A 147 -13.36 -2.31 13.71
C ASP A 147 -14.64 -1.99 12.96
N ASN A 148 -14.95 -0.70 12.80
CA ASN A 148 -15.99 -0.22 11.89
C ASN A 148 -15.51 -0.16 10.43
N ALA A 149 -14.22 -0.40 10.16
CA ALA A 149 -13.69 -0.47 8.81
C ALA A 149 -14.23 -1.69 8.04
N PRO A 150 -14.23 -1.65 6.69
CA PRO A 150 -14.65 -2.78 5.87
C PRO A 150 -13.96 -4.09 6.26
N LEU A 151 -14.70 -5.21 6.21
CA LEU A 151 -14.18 -6.55 6.56
C LEU A 151 -13.16 -7.08 5.55
N PHE A 152 -13.15 -6.54 4.33
CA PHE A 152 -12.26 -6.96 3.26
C PHE A 152 -11.59 -5.77 2.59
N TYR A 153 -10.40 -5.99 2.05
CA TYR A 153 -9.66 -5.05 1.22
C TYR A 153 -9.09 -5.75 -0.02
N GLN A 154 -8.61 -4.95 -0.99
CA GLN A 154 -8.07 -5.44 -2.25
C GLN A 154 -6.56 -5.14 -2.31
N PRO A 155 -5.66 -6.10 -2.02
CA PRO A 155 -4.21 -5.88 -1.97
C PRO A 155 -3.55 -5.75 -3.35
N GLY A 156 -4.15 -6.33 -4.40
CA GLY A 156 -3.53 -6.39 -5.73
C GLY A 156 -4.57 -6.18 -6.83
N LYS A 157 -4.92 -7.26 -7.54
CA LYS A 157 -5.84 -7.17 -8.67
C LYS A 157 -7.24 -6.72 -8.23
N ARG A 158 -7.77 -5.69 -8.89
CA ARG A 158 -9.12 -5.16 -8.64
C ARG A 158 -10.16 -6.27 -8.71
N GLY A 159 -11.02 -6.31 -7.70
CA GLY A 159 -12.10 -7.29 -7.58
C GLY A 159 -11.70 -8.60 -6.90
N PHE A 160 -10.50 -8.74 -6.34
CA PHE A 160 -10.18 -9.87 -5.45
C PHE A 160 -9.93 -9.40 -4.02
N TYR A 161 -10.59 -10.06 -3.07
CA TYR A 161 -10.69 -9.61 -1.69
C TYR A 161 -9.93 -10.49 -0.70
N THR A 162 -9.34 -9.85 0.31
CA THR A 162 -8.66 -10.48 1.46
C THR A 162 -9.25 -9.95 2.77
N PRO A 163 -9.39 -10.79 3.82
CA PRO A 163 -9.84 -10.32 5.13
C PRO A 163 -8.95 -9.21 5.69
N ARG A 164 -9.57 -8.13 6.18
CA ARG A 164 -8.92 -7.07 6.94
C ARG A 164 -9.10 -7.35 8.43
N PRO A 165 -8.05 -7.72 9.17
CA PRO A 165 -8.18 -8.13 10.58
C PRO A 165 -8.75 -7.04 11.50
N GLY A 166 -8.39 -5.77 11.29
CA GLY A 166 -8.74 -4.70 12.23
C GLY A 166 -8.10 -4.98 13.60
N LYS A 167 -8.85 -4.79 14.69
CA LYS A 167 -8.39 -5.10 16.04
C LYS A 167 -8.62 -6.55 16.46
N ASN A 168 -9.18 -7.39 15.57
CA ASN A 168 -9.60 -8.75 15.86
C ASN A 168 -10.50 -8.87 17.11
N THR A 169 -11.39 -7.90 17.34
CA THR A 169 -12.38 -8.03 18.42
C THR A 169 -13.29 -9.22 18.17
N GLU A 170 -13.88 -9.75 19.25
CA GLU A 170 -14.81 -10.87 19.16
C GLU A 170 -15.99 -10.57 18.22
N ALA A 171 -16.51 -9.33 18.25
CA ALA A 171 -17.56 -8.88 17.34
C ALA A 171 -17.14 -8.99 15.87
N ARG A 172 -15.94 -8.51 15.54
CA ARG A 172 -15.39 -8.56 14.17
C ARG A 172 -15.08 -9.99 13.72
N LEU A 173 -14.52 -10.82 14.58
CA LEU A 173 -14.29 -12.24 14.31
C LEU A 173 -15.60 -13.01 14.10
N ASN A 174 -16.65 -12.66 14.83
CA ASN A 174 -18.00 -13.22 14.62
C ASN A 174 -18.57 -12.80 13.26
N CYS A 175 -18.31 -11.58 12.78
CA CYS A 175 -18.65 -11.18 11.41
C CYS A 175 -17.94 -12.06 10.37
N PHE A 176 -16.65 -12.34 10.53
CA PHE A 176 -15.92 -13.27 9.66
C PHE A 176 -16.49 -14.69 9.70
N ARG A 177 -16.85 -15.20 10.88
CA ARG A 177 -17.54 -16.50 11.02
C ARG A 177 -18.88 -16.51 10.29
N ASN A 178 -19.66 -15.44 10.40
CA ASN A 178 -20.94 -15.33 9.68
C ASN A 178 -20.75 -15.28 8.16
N ILE A 179 -19.71 -14.61 7.66
CA ILE A 179 -19.35 -14.68 6.22
C ILE A 179 -19.01 -16.11 5.82
N GLY A 180 -18.27 -16.84 6.66
CA GLY A 180 -18.01 -18.27 6.46
C GLY A 180 -19.29 -19.09 6.29
N ARG A 181 -20.30 -18.84 7.14
CA ARG A 181 -21.61 -19.51 7.05
C ARG A 181 -22.36 -19.14 5.77
N ILE A 182 -22.34 -17.87 5.37
CA ILE A 182 -22.94 -17.43 4.10
C ILE A 182 -22.28 -18.15 2.92
N LEU A 183 -20.94 -18.27 2.91
CA LEU A 183 -20.22 -19.04 1.89
C LEU A 183 -20.67 -20.51 1.88
N GLY A 184 -20.83 -21.12 3.05
CA GLY A 184 -21.34 -22.49 3.17
C GLY A 184 -22.76 -22.66 2.64
N LEU A 185 -23.65 -21.69 2.92
CA LEU A 185 -25.02 -21.69 2.42
C LEU A 185 -25.06 -21.52 0.89
N CYS A 186 -24.27 -20.60 0.33
CA CYS A 186 -24.14 -20.44 -1.12
C CYS A 186 -23.70 -21.76 -1.78
N LEU A 187 -22.71 -22.44 -1.21
CA LEU A 187 -22.23 -23.73 -1.72
C LEU A 187 -23.30 -24.83 -1.62
N LEU A 188 -24.06 -24.88 -0.52
CA LEU A 188 -25.12 -25.87 -0.33
C LEU A 188 -26.30 -25.66 -1.28
N GLN A 189 -26.64 -24.41 -1.57
CA GLN A 189 -27.74 -24.02 -2.45
C GLN A 189 -27.33 -23.97 -3.93
N ASN A 190 -26.05 -24.21 -4.24
CA ASN A 190 -25.48 -24.04 -5.58
C ASN A 190 -25.70 -22.62 -6.14
N GLU A 191 -25.61 -21.62 -5.27
CA GLU A 191 -25.75 -20.20 -5.58
C GLU A 191 -24.37 -19.51 -5.61
N LEU A 192 -24.23 -18.51 -6.49
CA LEU A 192 -22.99 -17.76 -6.60
C LEU A 192 -22.86 -16.76 -5.44
N CYS A 193 -21.74 -16.84 -4.71
CA CYS A 193 -21.44 -15.84 -3.69
C CYS A 193 -21.00 -14.52 -4.36
N PRO A 194 -21.56 -13.35 -3.98
CA PRO A 194 -21.26 -12.06 -4.62
C PRO A 194 -19.87 -11.49 -4.27
N ILE A 195 -19.00 -12.27 -3.61
CA ILE A 195 -17.62 -11.88 -3.28
C ILE A 195 -16.61 -12.86 -3.89
N THR A 196 -15.64 -12.30 -4.60
CA THR A 196 -14.51 -13.01 -5.20
C THR A 196 -13.31 -12.93 -4.28
N LEU A 197 -13.01 -14.03 -3.59
CA LEU A 197 -11.91 -14.11 -2.64
C LEU A 197 -10.57 -14.39 -3.32
N ASN A 198 -9.48 -13.87 -2.75
CA ASN A 198 -8.13 -14.19 -3.20
C ASN A 198 -7.81 -15.68 -3.03
N ARG A 199 -6.92 -16.19 -3.89
CA ARG A 199 -6.58 -17.63 -3.96
C ARG A 199 -6.14 -18.22 -2.62
N HIS A 200 -5.33 -17.48 -1.85
CA HIS A 200 -4.84 -17.95 -0.55
C HIS A 200 -6.00 -18.11 0.45
N VAL A 201 -6.99 -17.22 0.45
CA VAL A 201 -8.20 -17.32 1.28
C VAL A 201 -8.96 -18.60 0.95
N ILE A 202 -9.22 -18.85 -0.34
CA ILE A 202 -9.91 -20.06 -0.80
C ILE A 202 -9.15 -21.31 -0.38
N LYS A 203 -7.82 -21.32 -0.53
CA LYS A 203 -6.98 -22.43 -0.09
C LYS A 203 -7.12 -22.70 1.41
N VAL A 204 -7.10 -21.66 2.25
CA VAL A 204 -7.26 -21.81 3.70
C VAL A 204 -8.64 -22.37 4.04
N LEU A 205 -9.71 -21.87 3.43
CA LEU A 205 -11.07 -22.40 3.62
C LEU A 205 -11.16 -23.89 3.28
N LEU A 206 -10.51 -24.31 2.18
CA LEU A 206 -10.43 -25.71 1.75
C LEU A 206 -9.42 -26.56 2.53
N GLY A 207 -8.69 -25.99 3.50
CA GLY A 207 -7.63 -26.69 4.23
C GLY A 207 -6.42 -27.08 3.40
N ARG A 208 -6.18 -26.40 2.26
CA ARG A 208 -5.03 -26.62 1.40
C ARG A 208 -3.86 -25.73 1.83
N LYS A 209 -2.64 -26.24 1.65
CA LYS A 209 -1.41 -25.48 1.90
C LYS A 209 -1.27 -24.31 0.92
N VAL A 210 -0.98 -23.13 1.46
CA VAL A 210 -0.62 -21.93 0.69
C VAL A 210 0.90 -21.93 0.46
N ASN A 211 1.30 -21.68 -0.78
CA ASN A 211 2.68 -21.64 -1.23
C ASN A 211 3.05 -20.22 -1.63
N TRP A 212 4.35 -19.91 -1.71
CA TRP A 212 4.81 -18.58 -2.12
C TRP A 212 4.30 -18.17 -3.52
N HIS A 213 4.13 -19.12 -4.45
CA HIS A 213 3.55 -18.86 -5.77
C HIS A 213 2.09 -18.36 -5.73
N ASP A 214 1.36 -18.57 -4.63
CA ASP A 214 0.03 -17.99 -4.45
C ASP A 214 0.09 -16.47 -4.28
N PHE A 215 1.24 -15.94 -3.89
CA PHE A 215 1.48 -14.52 -3.73
C PHE A 215 1.32 -13.76 -5.05
N ALA A 216 1.56 -14.40 -6.20
CA ALA A 216 1.29 -13.82 -7.52
C ALA A 216 -0.18 -13.43 -7.73
N PHE A 217 -1.11 -14.10 -7.04
CA PHE A 217 -2.54 -13.78 -7.09
C PHE A 217 -2.95 -12.76 -6.01
N PHE A 218 -2.13 -12.61 -4.97
CA PHE A 218 -2.34 -11.65 -3.90
C PHE A 218 -1.87 -10.26 -4.34
N ASP A 219 -0.60 -10.17 -4.73
CA ASP A 219 0.08 -8.96 -5.19
C ASP A 219 1.05 -9.35 -6.33
N PRO A 220 0.63 -9.25 -7.60
CA PRO A 220 1.44 -9.66 -8.73
C PRO A 220 2.70 -8.79 -8.90
N VAL A 221 2.65 -7.54 -8.45
CA VAL A 221 3.77 -6.60 -8.61
C VAL A 221 4.86 -6.96 -7.62
N MET A 222 4.50 -7.12 -6.35
CA MET A 222 5.46 -7.51 -5.32
C MET A 222 5.97 -8.93 -5.54
N TYR A 223 5.15 -9.84 -6.08
CA TYR A 223 5.60 -11.17 -6.49
C TYR A 223 6.72 -11.09 -7.52
N GLU A 224 6.58 -10.26 -8.55
CA GLU A 224 7.63 -10.10 -9.56
C GLU A 224 8.90 -9.49 -8.95
N SER A 225 8.77 -8.50 -8.06
CA SER A 225 9.93 -7.94 -7.34
C SER A 225 10.68 -8.99 -6.52
N LEU A 226 9.97 -9.82 -5.76
CA LEU A 226 10.58 -10.92 -4.98
C LEU A 226 11.19 -12.00 -5.90
N ARG A 227 10.57 -12.25 -7.05
CA ARG A 227 11.11 -13.17 -8.06
C ARG A 227 12.41 -12.63 -8.66
N GLN A 228 12.49 -11.34 -8.98
CA GLN A 228 13.72 -10.69 -9.45
C GLN A 228 14.82 -10.75 -8.39
N LEU A 229 14.48 -10.61 -7.11
CA LEU A 229 15.43 -10.79 -6.00
C LEU A 229 16.04 -12.21 -6.00
N ILE A 230 15.22 -13.25 -6.20
CA ILE A 230 15.68 -14.65 -6.31
C ILE A 230 16.54 -14.88 -7.56
N LEU A 231 16.25 -14.19 -8.66
CA LEU A 231 17.07 -14.29 -9.88
C LEU A 231 18.42 -13.58 -9.68
N ALA A 232 18.41 -12.42 -9.03
CA ALA A 232 19.61 -11.66 -8.71
C ALA A 232 20.56 -12.45 -7.77
N SER A 233 20.03 -13.30 -6.89
CA SER A 233 20.86 -14.12 -6.00
C SER A 233 21.70 -15.17 -6.73
N GLN A 234 21.36 -15.48 -7.98
CA GLN A 234 22.09 -16.44 -8.83
C GLN A 234 23.10 -15.75 -9.75
N SER A 235 23.17 -14.41 -9.74
CA SER A 235 24.14 -13.64 -10.52
C SER A 235 25.52 -13.65 -9.87
N SER A 236 26.59 -13.44 -10.66
CA SER A 236 27.96 -13.37 -10.15
C SER A 236 28.20 -12.23 -9.18
N ASP A 237 27.43 -11.14 -9.30
CA ASP A 237 27.59 -9.91 -8.53
C ASP A 237 26.56 -9.81 -7.38
N ALA A 238 25.94 -10.94 -7.01
CA ALA A 238 24.84 -10.99 -6.06
C ALA A 238 25.19 -10.33 -4.72
N ASP A 239 26.36 -10.60 -4.13
CA ASP A 239 26.70 -10.05 -2.82
C ASP A 239 26.76 -8.51 -2.81
N ALA A 240 27.26 -7.90 -3.90
CA ALA A 240 27.31 -6.44 -4.03
C ALA A 240 25.90 -5.85 -4.22
N VAL A 241 25.06 -6.50 -5.02
CA VAL A 241 23.67 -6.09 -5.27
C VAL A 241 22.85 -6.15 -3.98
N PHE A 242 22.94 -7.25 -3.22
CA PHE A 242 22.19 -7.42 -1.97
C PHE A 242 22.67 -6.46 -0.89
N SER A 243 23.98 -6.22 -0.79
CA SER A 243 24.54 -5.22 0.14
C SER A 243 24.07 -3.81 -0.20
N ALA A 244 23.92 -3.48 -1.49
CA ALA A 244 23.41 -2.18 -1.92
C ALA A 244 21.90 -1.99 -1.66
N MET A 245 21.14 -3.08 -1.50
CA MET A 245 19.69 -3.03 -1.26
C MET A 245 19.31 -2.81 0.21
N ASP A 246 20.23 -3.05 1.16
CA ASP A 246 20.03 -2.90 2.61
C ASP A 246 18.71 -3.50 3.13
N LEU A 247 18.41 -4.71 2.65
CA LEU A 247 17.22 -5.46 3.05
C LEU A 247 17.51 -6.21 4.35
N ALA A 248 16.56 -6.15 5.29
CA ALA A 248 16.57 -6.96 6.52
C ALA A 248 15.32 -7.84 6.58
N PHE A 249 15.27 -8.79 7.51
CA PHE A 249 14.08 -9.61 7.77
C PHE A 249 12.99 -8.85 8.55
N ALA A 250 12.68 -7.63 8.11
CA ALA A 250 11.62 -6.79 8.64
C ALA A 250 10.85 -6.17 7.47
N ILE A 251 9.53 -6.11 7.60
CA ILE A 251 8.63 -5.62 6.55
C ILE A 251 7.71 -4.54 7.07
N ASP A 252 7.36 -3.59 6.21
CA ASP A 252 6.34 -2.60 6.50
C ASP A 252 4.97 -3.06 5.99
N LEU A 253 3.99 -3.01 6.88
CA LEU A 253 2.60 -3.36 6.61
C LEU A 253 1.80 -2.09 6.25
N CYS A 254 0.85 -2.25 5.32
CA CYS A 254 -0.12 -1.20 5.03
C CYS A 254 -1.17 -1.09 6.14
N LYS A 255 -1.98 -0.03 6.11
CA LYS A 255 -2.98 0.25 7.17
C LYS A 255 -3.99 -0.90 7.30
N GLU A 256 -4.36 -1.52 6.19
CA GLU A 256 -5.28 -2.66 6.13
C GLU A 256 -4.69 -3.93 6.77
N GLU A 257 -3.36 -4.04 6.80
CA GLU A 257 -2.62 -5.15 7.41
C GLU A 257 -2.28 -4.91 8.90
N GLY A 258 -2.75 -3.80 9.48
CA GLY A 258 -2.45 -3.40 10.86
C GLY A 258 -1.36 -2.32 10.97
N GLY A 259 -0.66 -2.03 9.87
CA GLY A 259 0.32 -0.96 9.78
C GLY A 259 1.62 -1.21 10.56
N GLY A 260 2.63 -0.41 10.24
CA GLY A 260 3.90 -0.39 10.98
C GLY A 260 4.88 -1.45 10.48
N GLN A 261 5.99 -1.58 11.20
CA GLN A 261 7.08 -2.49 10.85
C GLN A 261 6.99 -3.77 11.70
N VAL A 262 7.11 -4.92 11.06
CA VAL A 262 7.06 -6.24 11.71
C VAL A 262 8.27 -7.07 11.31
N GLU A 263 8.83 -7.79 12.27
CA GLU A 263 9.94 -8.72 12.04
C GLU A 263 9.43 -10.07 11.52
N LEU A 264 10.00 -10.57 10.43
CA LEU A 264 9.64 -11.87 9.85
C LEU A 264 10.19 -13.07 10.64
N ILE A 265 11.30 -12.85 11.33
CA ILE A 265 11.99 -13.81 12.19
C ILE A 265 12.45 -13.08 13.46
N PRO A 266 12.76 -13.79 14.56
CA PRO A 266 13.26 -13.16 15.78
C PRO A 266 14.55 -12.37 15.52
N ASN A 267 14.60 -11.10 15.94
CA ASN A 267 15.71 -10.17 15.68
C ASN A 267 15.93 -9.91 14.18
N GLY A 268 14.88 -9.98 13.38
CA GLY A 268 14.95 -9.88 11.92
C GLY A 268 15.48 -8.53 11.42
N VAL A 269 15.32 -7.46 12.21
CA VAL A 269 15.86 -6.12 11.88
C VAL A 269 17.38 -6.12 11.77
N ASN A 270 18.07 -6.99 12.52
CA ASN A 270 19.54 -7.07 12.52
C ASN A 270 20.07 -8.13 11.55
N ILE A 271 19.20 -8.87 10.86
CA ILE A 271 19.59 -9.96 9.97
C ILE A 271 19.44 -9.46 8.54
N PRO A 272 20.54 -9.15 7.83
CA PRO A 272 20.47 -8.71 6.44
C PRO A 272 20.06 -9.87 5.53
N VAL A 273 19.35 -9.53 4.46
CA VAL A 273 19.01 -10.48 3.40
C VAL A 273 20.24 -10.65 2.52
N THR A 274 20.64 -11.90 2.33
CA THR A 274 21.80 -12.34 1.57
C THR A 274 21.36 -13.31 0.48
N PRO A 275 22.18 -13.55 -0.56
CA PRO A 275 21.84 -14.51 -1.61
C PRO A 275 21.53 -15.92 -1.08
N GLN A 276 22.09 -16.30 0.07
CA GLN A 276 21.90 -17.62 0.68
C GLN A 276 20.57 -17.70 1.46
N ASN A 277 20.11 -16.60 2.08
CA ASN A 277 18.89 -16.59 2.89
C ASN A 277 17.66 -16.02 2.15
N VAL A 278 17.83 -15.50 0.93
CA VAL A 278 16.77 -14.86 0.14
C VAL A 278 15.53 -15.74 -0.04
N TYR A 279 15.70 -17.05 -0.23
CA TYR A 279 14.58 -17.98 -0.38
C TYR A 279 13.74 -18.10 0.89
N GLU A 280 14.37 -17.99 2.05
CA GLU A 280 13.68 -17.96 3.34
C GLU A 280 12.97 -16.63 3.54
N TYR A 281 13.65 -15.52 3.25
CA TYR A 281 13.06 -14.18 3.28
C TYR A 281 11.78 -14.11 2.44
N VAL A 282 11.84 -14.51 1.16
CA VAL A 282 10.68 -14.46 0.24
C VAL A 282 9.54 -15.35 0.73
N ARG A 283 9.85 -16.53 1.26
CA ARG A 283 8.83 -17.44 1.82
C ARG A 283 8.14 -16.82 3.03
N LYS A 284 8.92 -16.29 3.97
CA LYS A 284 8.41 -15.66 5.20
C LYS A 284 7.63 -14.39 4.89
N TYR A 285 8.09 -13.59 3.93
CA TYR A 285 7.40 -12.42 3.44
C TYR A 285 5.99 -12.78 2.93
N ALA A 286 5.91 -13.76 2.02
CA ALA A 286 4.65 -14.18 1.43
C ALA A 286 3.71 -14.83 2.46
N GLU A 287 4.25 -15.67 3.35
CA GLU A 287 3.50 -16.29 4.45
C GLU A 287 2.95 -15.24 5.41
N HIS A 288 3.77 -14.25 5.80
CA HIS A 288 3.36 -13.24 6.76
C HIS A 288 2.20 -12.40 6.22
N ARG A 289 2.32 -11.88 4.99
CA ARG A 289 1.27 -11.04 4.39
C ARG A 289 -0.02 -11.80 4.08
N MET A 290 0.06 -13.03 3.56
CA MET A 290 -1.15 -13.77 3.17
C MET A 290 -1.84 -14.49 4.34
N LEU A 291 -1.09 -14.92 5.36
CA LEU A 291 -1.61 -15.78 6.42
C LEU A 291 -1.51 -15.15 7.80
N VAL A 292 -0.32 -14.75 8.23
CA VAL A 292 -0.09 -14.33 9.63
C VAL A 292 -0.92 -13.10 9.99
N VAL A 293 -0.94 -12.09 9.11
CA VAL A 293 -1.72 -10.86 9.31
C VAL A 293 -3.21 -11.16 9.49
N ALA A 294 -3.76 -12.08 8.71
CA ALA A 294 -5.19 -12.39 8.67
C ALA A 294 -5.53 -13.74 9.32
N GLU A 295 -4.69 -14.26 10.22
CA GLU A 295 -4.81 -15.62 10.74
C GLU A 295 -6.15 -15.86 11.44
N GLN A 296 -6.52 -14.99 12.38
CA GLN A 296 -7.76 -15.12 13.15
C GLN A 296 -9.02 -14.95 12.27
N PRO A 297 -9.12 -13.93 11.39
CA PRO A 297 -10.21 -13.84 10.41
C PRO A 297 -10.34 -15.07 9.52
N LEU A 298 -9.23 -15.58 8.97
CA LEU A 298 -9.23 -16.74 8.09
C LEU A 298 -9.73 -17.99 8.82
N HIS A 299 -9.29 -18.19 10.06
CA HIS A 299 -9.75 -19.32 10.88
C HIS A 299 -11.24 -19.18 11.25
N ALA A 300 -11.70 -17.98 11.59
CA ALA A 300 -13.10 -17.70 11.88
C ALA A 300 -13.99 -17.97 10.66
N MET A 301 -13.59 -17.51 9.46
CA MET A 301 -14.30 -17.81 8.21
C MET A 301 -14.37 -19.31 7.94
N ARG A 302 -13.24 -20.04 8.10
CA ARG A 302 -13.22 -21.49 7.90
C ARG A 302 -14.13 -22.22 8.89
N LYS A 303 -14.12 -21.81 10.16
CA LYS A 303 -15.02 -22.35 11.19
C LYS A 303 -16.48 -22.12 10.82
N GLY A 304 -16.82 -20.92 10.36
CA GLY A 304 -18.17 -20.60 9.88
C GLY A 304 -18.60 -21.43 8.67
N LEU A 305 -17.69 -21.67 7.73
CA LEU A 305 -17.94 -22.52 6.56
C LEU A 305 -18.28 -23.96 6.99
N LEU A 306 -17.52 -24.51 7.93
CA LEU A 306 -17.71 -25.86 8.47
C LEU A 306 -18.86 -25.97 9.48
N ASP A 307 -19.42 -24.86 9.94
CA ASP A 307 -20.68 -24.88 10.71
C ASP A 307 -21.87 -25.28 9.80
N VAL A 308 -21.76 -25.05 8.48
CA VAL A 308 -22.84 -25.29 7.50
C VAL A 308 -22.57 -26.53 6.66
N LEU A 309 -21.34 -26.71 6.17
CA LEU A 309 -20.99 -27.86 5.35
C LEU A 309 -20.60 -29.06 6.24
N PRO A 310 -21.14 -30.26 5.98
CA PRO A 310 -20.71 -31.46 6.66
C PRO A 310 -19.23 -31.74 6.39
N LYS A 311 -18.54 -32.32 7.39
CA LYS A 311 -17.11 -32.67 7.31
C LYS A 311 -16.82 -33.76 6.30
#